data_AF-A0A9R1AG88-F1
#
_entry.id   AF-A0A9R1AG88-F1
#
_cell.length_a   1.000
_cell.length_b   1.000
_cell.length_c   1.000
_cell.angle_alpha   90.00
_cell.angle_beta   90.00
_cell.angle_gamma   90.00
#
_symmetry.space_group_name_H-M   'P 1'
#
loop_
_entity.id
_entity.type
_entity.pdbx_description
1 polymer ?
#
loop_
_entity_poly.entity_id
_entity_poly.type
_entity_poly.pdbx_seq_one_letter_code
_entity_poly.pdbx_strand_id
1 'polypeptide(L)'
;MMSSQPMNCSPNREKCDIHYATHMMQIFSLKLAKTSTNVGLVQLYGYIAVRDDHDSLLNYVVDRSRDDPIIVDQGSFIGMTGPKRYIAMLTPVLVEFDTRIKKGDQ
;
A
#
# COMPACT_ATOMS: atom_id res chain seq x y z
N MET A 1 -14.39 -2.11 7.48
CA MET A 1 -14.01 -3.08 8.53
C MET A 1 -13.18 -4.15 7.88
N MET A 2 -12.02 -4.52 8.44
CA MET A 2 -11.26 -5.68 7.99
C MET A 2 -12.17 -6.91 8.06
N SER A 3 -12.35 -7.62 6.95
CA SER A 3 -12.82 -9.01 7.02
C SER A 3 -11.66 -9.81 7.60
N SER A 4 -11.60 -9.92 8.92
CA SER A 4 -10.69 -10.80 9.66
C SER A 4 -11.03 -12.28 9.50
N GLN A 5 -11.99 -12.61 8.63
CA GLN A 5 -12.55 -13.95 8.49
C GLN A 5 -11.81 -14.71 7.39
N PRO A 6 -11.18 -15.86 7.71
CA PRO A 6 -10.46 -16.67 6.74
C PRO A 6 -11.43 -17.27 5.70
N MET A 7 -11.19 -17.01 4.41
CA MET A 7 -12.08 -17.45 3.32
C MET A 7 -11.73 -18.82 2.72
N ASN A 8 -10.54 -19.35 3.02
CA ASN A 8 -10.01 -20.62 2.52
C ASN A 8 -10.26 -21.80 3.48
N CYS A 9 -11.26 -21.67 4.33
CA CYS A 9 -11.64 -22.67 5.33
C CYS A 9 -12.35 -23.87 4.70
N SER A 10 -11.91 -25.07 5.04
CA SER A 10 -12.57 -26.34 4.68
C SER A 10 -12.95 -27.14 5.94
N PRO A 11 -14.13 -27.81 5.97
CA PRO A 11 -15.17 -27.83 4.94
C PRO A 11 -15.95 -26.51 4.81
N ASN A 12 -16.03 -25.70 5.87
CA ASN A 12 -16.73 -24.43 5.84
C ASN A 12 -16.19 -23.46 6.90
N ARG A 13 -16.77 -22.27 6.96
CA ARG A 13 -16.34 -21.18 7.85
C ARG A 13 -16.64 -21.43 9.32
N GLU A 14 -17.68 -22.21 9.64
CA GLU A 14 -18.07 -22.52 11.03
C GLU A 14 -17.20 -23.64 11.63
N LYS A 15 -16.69 -24.53 10.76
CA LYS A 15 -15.84 -25.66 11.12
C LYS A 15 -14.61 -25.67 10.23
N CYS A 16 -13.70 -24.75 10.52
CA CYS A 16 -12.49 -24.53 9.74
C CYS A 16 -11.35 -25.43 10.24
N ASP A 17 -11.16 -26.57 9.58
CA ASP A 17 -10.13 -27.55 9.97
C ASP A 17 -8.86 -27.40 9.11
N ILE A 18 -8.99 -26.83 7.90
CA ILE A 18 -7.90 -26.70 6.91
C ILE A 18 -7.90 -25.28 6.33
N HIS A 19 -6.70 -24.70 6.20
CA HIS A 19 -6.45 -23.47 5.46
C HIS A 19 -5.42 -23.70 4.34
N TYR A 20 -5.65 -23.11 3.18
CA TYR A 20 -4.72 -23.14 2.06
C TYR A 20 -3.80 -21.91 2.05
N ALA A 21 -2.49 -22.11 2.10
CA ALA A 21 -1.54 -21.01 1.98
C ALA A 21 -1.80 -20.22 0.67
N THR A 22 -1.82 -18.90 0.78
CA THR A 22 -2.00 -17.99 -0.36
C THR A 22 -0.74 -17.13 -0.49
N HIS A 23 -0.24 -16.96 -1.71
CA HIS A 23 0.87 -16.04 -1.95
C HIS A 23 0.45 -14.61 -1.58
N MET A 24 1.35 -13.89 -0.90
CA MET A 24 1.08 -12.55 -0.39
C MET A 24 2.07 -11.54 -0.95
N MET A 25 1.58 -10.36 -1.30
CA MET A 25 2.42 -9.21 -1.62
C MET A 25 2.56 -8.31 -0.40
N GLN A 26 3.78 -7.81 -0.17
CA GLN A 26 4.05 -6.77 0.81
C GLN A 26 4.91 -5.68 0.18
N ILE A 27 4.60 -4.43 0.50
CA ILE A 27 5.40 -3.25 0.13
C ILE A 27 6.09 -2.78 1.41
N PHE A 28 7.41 -2.95 1.48
CA PHE A 28 8.19 -2.58 2.67
C PHE A 28 8.67 -1.14 2.65
N SER A 29 9.00 -0.63 1.46
CA SER A 29 9.47 0.74 1.31
C SER A 29 9.17 1.28 -0.08
N LEU A 30 9.07 2.61 -0.16
CA LEU A 30 8.99 3.35 -1.39
C LEU A 30 10.20 4.28 -1.47
N LYS A 31 10.83 4.37 -2.64
CA LYS A 31 11.96 5.27 -2.87
C LYS A 31 11.56 6.32 -3.90
N LEU A 32 11.73 7.59 -3.55
CA LEU A 32 11.67 8.65 -4.53
C LEU A 32 12.95 8.63 -5.37
N ALA A 33 12.89 7.97 -6.53
CA ALA A 33 14.07 7.68 -7.35
C ALA A 33 14.68 8.94 -8.00
N LYS A 34 13.84 9.78 -8.60
CA LYS A 34 14.28 11.00 -9.28
C LYS A 34 13.22 12.08 -9.20
N THR A 35 13.66 13.31 -8.94
CA THR A 35 12.87 14.53 -9.09
C THR A 35 13.44 15.34 -10.26
N SER A 36 12.60 16.15 -10.92
CA SER A 36 13.03 17.03 -12.02
C SER A 36 13.89 18.21 -11.56
N THR A 37 14.06 18.39 -10.25
CA THR A 37 14.67 19.56 -9.65
C THR A 37 15.46 19.09 -8.43
N ASN A 38 16.72 19.52 -8.28
CA ASN A 38 17.59 19.27 -7.11
C ASN A 38 17.07 20.01 -5.88
N VAL A 39 15.84 19.71 -5.49
CA VAL A 39 15.17 20.22 -4.30
C VAL A 39 15.46 19.17 -3.24
N GLY A 40 16.10 19.56 -2.14
CA GLY A 40 16.42 18.64 -1.05
C GLY A 40 15.16 17.98 -0.48
N LEU A 41 14.60 18.54 0.59
CA LEU A 41 13.34 18.01 1.14
C LEU A 41 12.15 18.35 0.24
N VAL A 42 11.39 17.34 -0.13
CA VAL A 42 10.13 17.48 -0.85
C VAL A 42 8.97 16.92 -0.04
N GLN A 43 7.77 17.43 -0.30
CA GLN A 43 6.53 17.01 0.33
C GLN A 43 5.72 16.16 -0.66
N LEU A 44 5.59 14.86 -0.37
CA LEU A 44 4.81 13.89 -1.13
C LEU A 44 3.41 13.76 -0.53
N TYR A 45 2.39 13.90 -1.36
CA TYR A 45 0.98 13.72 -0.97
C TYR A 45 0.20 13.02 -2.08
N GLY A 46 -1.04 12.62 -1.78
CA GLY A 46 -1.87 11.78 -2.62
C GLY A 46 -1.93 10.34 -2.10
N TYR A 47 -2.23 9.40 -2.98
CA TYR A 47 -2.43 8.01 -2.58
C TYR A 47 -1.72 7.00 -3.48
N ILE A 48 -1.39 5.87 -2.87
CA ILE A 48 -1.01 4.63 -3.54
C ILE A 48 -1.84 3.53 -2.90
N ALA A 49 -2.58 2.81 -3.71
CA ALA A 49 -3.47 1.75 -3.29
C ALA A 49 -3.24 0.48 -4.10
N VAL A 50 -3.56 -0.64 -3.47
CA VAL A 50 -3.43 -1.96 -4.07
C VAL A 50 -4.80 -2.59 -4.18
N ARG A 51 -5.09 -3.24 -5.32
CA ARG A 51 -6.29 -4.04 -5.53
C ARG A 51 -5.87 -5.48 -5.81
N ASP A 52 -6.43 -6.39 -5.03
CA ASP A 52 -6.39 -7.82 -5.27
C ASP A 52 -7.78 -8.33 -5.66
N ASP A 53 -7.86 -9.59 -6.06
CA ASP A 53 -9.13 -10.27 -6.35
C ASP A 53 -9.93 -10.61 -5.09
N HIS A 54 -9.30 -10.49 -3.91
CA HIS A 54 -9.94 -10.79 -2.64
C HIS A 54 -11.03 -9.79 -2.27
N ASP A 55 -10.71 -8.50 -2.41
CA ASP A 55 -11.65 -7.41 -2.18
C ASP A 55 -11.27 -6.30 -3.17
N SER A 56 -12.11 -6.12 -4.20
CA SER A 56 -11.85 -5.15 -5.28
C SER A 56 -11.79 -3.69 -4.80
N LEU A 57 -12.02 -3.44 -3.51
CA LEU A 57 -11.82 -2.14 -2.87
C LEU A 57 -10.34 -1.74 -2.75
N LEU A 58 -10.11 -0.44 -2.62
CA LEU A 58 -8.78 0.15 -2.50
C LEU A 58 -8.15 -0.20 -1.14
N ASN A 59 -7.04 -0.93 -1.16
CA ASN A 59 -6.18 -1.12 0.01
C ASN A 59 -5.07 -0.06 0.00
N TYR A 60 -5.30 1.06 0.68
CA TYR A 60 -4.37 2.17 0.72
C TYR A 60 -3.09 1.82 1.48
N VAL A 61 -1.96 1.97 0.78
CA VAL A 61 -0.60 1.82 1.32
C VAL A 61 -0.01 3.22 1.60
N VAL A 62 -0.32 4.20 0.75
CA VAL A 62 -0.14 5.63 1.03
C VAL A 62 -1.50 6.31 0.89
N ASP A 63 -1.86 7.14 1.85
CA ASP A 63 -3.05 8.00 1.80
C ASP A 63 -2.75 9.25 2.64
N ARG A 64 -2.29 10.30 1.97
CA ARG A 64 -1.80 11.53 2.60
C ARG A 64 -2.42 12.73 1.93
N SER A 65 -3.02 13.60 2.74
CA SER A 65 -3.60 14.84 2.25
C SER A 65 -2.50 15.83 1.87
N ARG A 66 -2.86 16.88 1.12
CA ARG A 66 -1.93 17.97 0.80
C ARG A 66 -1.44 18.72 2.05
N ASP A 67 -2.22 18.70 3.12
CA ASP A 67 -1.97 19.40 4.38
C ASP A 67 -1.18 18.56 5.39
N ASP A 68 -1.17 17.24 5.24
CA ASP A 68 -0.34 16.27 5.99
C ASP A 68 0.52 15.41 5.04
N PRO A 69 1.52 16.00 4.35
CA PRO A 69 2.36 15.27 3.41
C PRO A 69 3.47 14.49 4.10
N ILE A 70 4.02 13.49 3.40
CA ILE A 70 5.28 12.84 3.80
C ILE A 70 6.45 13.70 3.34
N ILE A 71 7.30 14.11 4.28
CA ILE A 71 8.56 14.79 3.98
C ILE A 71 9.60 13.72 3.61
N VAL A 72 10.19 13.83 2.43
CA VAL A 72 11.17 12.86 1.93
C VAL A 72 12.31 13.59 1.22
N ASP A 73 13.54 13.10 1.43
CA ASP A 73 14.70 13.51 0.66
C ASP A 73 14.89 12.60 -0.56
N GLN A 74 15.42 13.13 -1.66
CA GLN A 74 15.65 12.34 -2.86
C GLN A 74 16.60 11.18 -2.57
N GLY A 75 16.23 9.98 -2.99
CA GLY A 75 17.04 8.78 -2.75
C GLY A 75 16.84 8.14 -1.37
N SER A 76 16.09 8.77 -0.47
CA SER A 76 15.67 8.18 0.80
C SER A 76 14.52 7.18 0.63
N PHE A 77 14.42 6.22 1.56
CA PHE A 77 13.35 5.24 1.60
C PHE A 77 12.27 5.69 2.58
N ILE A 78 11.02 5.74 2.11
CA ILE A 78 9.83 5.86 2.94
C ILE A 78 9.50 4.44 3.41
N GLY A 79 9.70 4.19 4.71
CA GLY A 79 9.28 2.93 5.32
C GLY A 79 7.77 2.83 5.34
N MET A 80 7.23 1.75 4.80
CA MET A 80 5.81 1.50 4.81
C MET A 80 5.46 0.69 6.06
N THR A 81 4.46 1.17 6.81
CA THR A 81 3.72 0.25 7.68
C THR A 81 2.93 -0.65 6.75
N GLY A 82 2.97 -1.96 7.00
CA GLY A 82 2.36 -2.95 6.12
C GLY A 82 0.92 -2.60 5.75
N PRO A 83 0.40 -3.10 4.62
CA PRO A 83 -0.89 -2.69 4.10
C PRO A 83 -1.99 -2.89 5.16
N LYS A 84 -2.99 -1.99 5.17
CA LYS A 84 -4.13 -2.07 6.10
C LYS A 84 -4.89 -3.39 6.00
N ARG A 85 -4.74 -4.12 4.89
CA ARG A 85 -5.30 -5.45 4.66
C ARG A 85 -4.25 -6.32 3.98
N TYR A 86 -4.31 -7.64 4.17
CA TYR A 86 -3.49 -8.56 3.40
C TYR A 86 -3.76 -8.39 1.89
N ILE A 87 -2.71 -8.54 1.07
CA ILE A 87 -2.81 -8.47 -0.39
C ILE A 87 -2.62 -9.87 -0.95
N ALA A 88 -3.69 -10.47 -1.44
CA ALA A 88 -3.67 -11.78 -2.09
C ALA A 88 -3.00 -11.68 -3.47
N MET A 89 -2.08 -12.60 -3.77
CA MET A 89 -1.52 -12.79 -5.11
C MET A 89 -2.06 -14.07 -5.75
N LEU A 90 -3.38 -14.23 -5.79
CA LEU A 90 -4.05 -15.30 -6.54
C LEU A 90 -4.17 -14.95 -8.03
N THR A 91 -4.39 -13.66 -8.31
CA THR A 91 -4.35 -13.05 -9.64
C THR A 91 -3.31 -11.92 -9.68
N PRO A 92 -2.99 -11.36 -10.86
CA PRO A 92 -2.19 -10.14 -10.93
C PRO A 92 -2.76 -9.04 -10.03
N VAL A 93 -1.92 -8.52 -9.15
CA VAL A 93 -2.26 -7.42 -8.25
C VAL A 93 -2.12 -6.09 -9.00
N LEU A 94 -3.12 -5.22 -8.87
CA LEU A 94 -3.07 -3.89 -9.46
C LEU A 94 -2.60 -2.86 -8.44
N VAL A 95 -1.67 -2.00 -8.87
CA VAL A 95 -1.22 -0.84 -8.10
C VAL A 95 -1.79 0.41 -8.75
N GLU A 96 -2.64 1.12 -8.01
CA GLU A 96 -3.26 2.37 -8.42
C GLU A 96 -2.63 3.52 -7.63
N PHE A 97 -2.33 4.64 -8.30
CA PHE A 97 -1.71 5.78 -7.65
C PHE A 97 -2.09 7.11 -8.30
N ASP A 98 -2.31 8.12 -7.47
CA ASP A 98 -2.27 9.54 -7.83
C ASP A 98 -1.46 10.24 -6.74
N THR A 99 -0.18 10.44 -7.02
CA THR A 99 0.77 11.06 -6.10
C THR A 99 1.34 12.33 -6.70
N ARG A 100 1.49 13.35 -5.87
CA ARG A 100 1.99 14.66 -6.26
C ARG A 100 3.09 15.10 -5.30
N ILE A 101 4.01 15.90 -5.84
CA ILE A 101 5.14 16.45 -5.10
C ILE A 101 5.00 17.96 -5.09
N LYS A 102 5.23 18.57 -3.93
CA LYS A 102 5.44 20.02 -3.80
C LYS A 102 6.76 20.29 -3.09
N LYS A 103 7.33 21.47 -3.33
CA LYS A 103 8.52 21.92 -2.59
C LYS A 103 8.14 22.05 -1.11
N GLY A 104 9.01 21.57 -0.21
CA GLY A 104 8.82 21.81 1.20
C GLY A 104 9.02 23.28 1.52
N ASP A 105 8.13 23.86 2.33
CA ASP A 105 8.42 25.14 2.98
C ASP A 105 9.59 24.91 3.94
N GLN A 106 10.59 25.79 3.86
CA GLN A 106 11.86 25.67 4.57
C GLN A 106 11.74 26.20 6.01
#